data_AF-A0A957EXL4-F1
#
_entry.id   AF-A0A957EXL4-F1
#
_cell.length_a   1.000
_cell.length_b   1.000
_cell.length_c   1.000
_cell.angle_alpha   90.00
_cell.angle_beta   90.00
_cell.angle_gamma   90.00
#
_symmetry.space_group_name_H-M   'P 1'
#
loop_
_entity.id
_entity.type
_entity.pdbx_description
1 polymer ?
#
loop_
_entity_poly.entity_id
_entity_poly.type
_entity_poly.pdbx_seq_one_letter_code
_entity_poly.pdbx_strand_id
1 'polypeptide(L)'
;MSNLWFKSIRIIGILGCFLLLGAHASLAANPAKPKLVSSNYVDFDENVGEMILFLKHLQDQQQPPGLVPIFEYSDPKDAFTTTYSNAMVALAFVIEGELERARQIFDVFKSNTHQCVGCTCEGGFQQFLNPQTGEPLAVNDEARNDFWIGDNAWLLVALKYYKSVTNDNQYDALIDSLATWFTCLENITPADGIYVGYDKQYQLRKEWHPEGHIDVYGALHGLGGEAETAQESILRWINQEVWVPHAGCFRIGNANKYGVPLDNISWGYLSLGNYYQGILYLAQTRLARTQDRYLIEAFDRQVEGEGSNEGDWYWRSDQWDQNDSIEVSLARKQTYKNYDLEVNYSWDENDAWFLIFRERDIDLNVSDQFLYSFRVYGDGSNNRFEVKLYGEPVGTDHRRDVFWHDKINLDFVGWKEFTIPYGEFSDFSPDNKEPLGPITRIEFAVNNSTHKKVTNSVLQIDEIWYRDEGHEYLMPVDGFAAFESELNWLYVEGTAQMATAYYMAEQMNRWEYYMNELGKVITPAFDGQASGLPNFITGGIQQPTPEAVATSWYIIAANGVNPFNSPPSERCTWVNYMPLSVKIKS
;
A
#
# COMPACT_ATOMS: atom_id res chain seq x y z
N MET A 1 63.84 58.29 16.12
CA MET A 1 64.54 57.96 17.37
C MET A 1 64.17 56.51 17.70
N SER A 2 64.96 55.55 17.20
CA SER A 2 65.88 54.68 17.97
C SER A 2 65.13 53.67 18.85
N ASN A 3 65.00 52.39 18.48
CA ASN A 3 65.97 51.26 18.51
C ASN A 3 65.41 50.22 19.51
N LEU A 4 64.96 49.03 19.08
CA LEU A 4 65.68 47.79 18.73
C LEU A 4 65.83 46.82 19.92
N TRP A 5 65.59 45.52 19.66
CA TRP A 5 66.25 44.26 20.15
C TRP A 5 65.25 43.07 19.98
N PHE A 6 65.26 42.31 18.86
CA PHE A 6 65.98 41.03 18.57
C PHE A 6 65.56 39.84 19.47
N LYS A 7 65.21 38.61 19.02
CA LYS A 7 65.66 37.68 17.94
C LYS A 7 64.48 36.75 17.54
N SER A 8 64.13 36.44 16.27
CA SER A 8 64.78 35.66 15.19
C SER A 8 64.87 34.14 15.40
N ILE A 9 64.24 33.34 14.52
CA ILE A 9 64.87 32.36 13.58
C ILE A 9 63.86 31.79 12.54
N ARG A 10 64.13 32.13 11.26
CA ARG A 10 64.00 31.49 9.91
C ARG A 10 62.92 30.42 9.63
N ILE A 11 62.05 30.52 8.61
CA ILE A 11 62.19 30.65 7.12
C ILE A 11 62.80 29.43 6.42
N ILE A 12 62.01 28.81 5.52
CA ILE A 12 62.20 28.51 4.06
C ILE A 12 60.76 28.15 3.58
N GLY A 13 60.08 28.80 2.63
CA GLY A 13 60.45 29.17 1.24
C GLY A 13 59.96 28.04 0.31
N ILE A 14 58.96 28.21 -0.56
CA ILE A 14 59.02 28.83 -1.91
C ILE A 14 57.60 28.62 -2.53
N LEU A 15 56.83 29.68 -2.87
CA LEU A 15 56.56 30.19 -4.25
C LEU A 15 56.42 29.09 -5.32
N GLY A 16 55.38 28.93 -6.11
CA GLY A 16 54.35 29.83 -6.62
C GLY A 16 54.03 29.34 -8.05
N CYS A 17 52.79 29.55 -8.52
CA CYS A 17 52.45 30.09 -9.85
C CYS A 17 51.02 29.76 -10.28
N PHE A 18 50.39 30.84 -10.69
CA PHE A 18 49.17 31.06 -11.45
C PHE A 18 48.92 30.15 -12.67
N LEU A 19 47.62 30.07 -13.00
CA LEU A 19 46.97 30.01 -14.32
C LEU A 19 47.16 28.72 -15.16
N LEU A 20 46.04 28.00 -15.33
CA LEU A 20 45.61 27.46 -16.61
C LEU A 20 44.08 27.27 -16.60
N LEU A 21 43.40 28.15 -17.36
CA LEU A 21 42.09 27.87 -17.94
C LEU A 21 42.25 26.70 -18.92
N GLY A 22 41.45 25.66 -18.75
CA GLY A 22 41.40 24.52 -19.67
C GLY A 22 40.12 23.73 -19.44
N ALA A 23 39.15 23.92 -20.34
CA ALA A 23 37.91 23.17 -20.40
C ALA A 23 38.16 21.66 -20.35
N HIS A 24 37.53 20.96 -19.41
CA HIS A 24 37.25 19.53 -19.49
C HIS A 24 35.87 19.30 -18.86
N ALA A 25 34.83 19.36 -19.70
CA ALA A 25 33.59 18.65 -19.42
C ALA A 25 33.92 17.15 -19.55
N SER A 26 34.21 16.51 -18.42
CA SER A 26 34.25 15.05 -18.34
C SER A 26 32.89 14.60 -17.84
N LEU A 27 32.09 14.00 -18.71
CA LEU A 27 30.96 13.16 -18.34
C LEU A 27 31.45 12.15 -17.29
N ALA A 28 31.00 12.33 -16.04
CA ALA A 28 31.22 11.35 -15.00
C ALA A 28 30.33 10.14 -15.32
N ALA A 29 30.96 9.01 -15.63
CA ALA A 29 30.28 7.73 -15.72
C ALA A 29 29.64 7.40 -14.37
N ASN A 30 28.38 6.99 -14.41
CA ASN A 30 27.56 6.62 -13.25
C ASN A 30 28.25 5.47 -12.47
N PRO A 31 28.41 5.54 -11.13
CA PRO A 31 28.90 4.40 -10.36
C PRO A 31 27.87 3.26 -10.40
N ALA A 32 28.36 2.03 -10.62
CA ALA A 32 27.52 0.84 -10.73
C ALA A 32 26.75 0.56 -9.43
N LYS A 33 25.43 0.39 -9.54
CA LYS A 33 24.53 -0.09 -8.48
C LYS A 33 24.99 -1.47 -7.97
N PRO A 34 24.69 -1.84 -6.71
CA PRO A 34 25.06 -3.14 -6.14
C PRO A 34 24.54 -4.28 -7.02
N LYS A 35 25.44 -5.19 -7.39
CA LYS A 35 25.10 -6.39 -8.15
C LYS A 35 24.41 -7.39 -7.22
N LEU A 36 23.08 -7.42 -7.27
CA LEU A 36 22.26 -8.40 -6.57
C LEU A 36 22.45 -9.78 -7.23
N VAL A 37 22.68 -10.80 -6.39
CA VAL A 37 23.11 -12.14 -6.82
C VAL A 37 21.92 -13.09 -6.75
N SER A 38 21.05 -13.10 -7.76
CA SER A 38 20.08 -14.18 -7.99
C SER A 38 19.69 -14.27 -9.47
N SER A 39 19.44 -15.47 -9.97
CA SER A 39 19.38 -15.81 -11.41
C SER A 39 18.01 -15.66 -12.07
N ASN A 40 17.02 -15.04 -11.41
CA ASN A 40 15.67 -14.82 -11.92
C ASN A 40 15.27 -13.33 -11.94
N TYR A 41 16.26 -12.42 -12.05
CA TYR A 41 16.05 -10.99 -11.88
C TYR A 41 15.22 -10.36 -13.00
N VAL A 42 14.19 -9.60 -12.63
CA VAL A 42 13.60 -8.55 -13.47
C VAL A 42 14.66 -7.45 -13.61
N ASP A 43 15.02 -7.05 -14.83
CA ASP A 43 15.94 -5.95 -15.04
C ASP A 43 15.23 -4.63 -14.72
N PHE A 44 15.40 -4.15 -13.49
CA PHE A 44 14.76 -2.92 -13.05
C PHE A 44 15.19 -1.70 -13.87
N ASP A 45 16.42 -1.68 -14.39
CA ASP A 45 16.90 -0.55 -15.19
C ASP A 45 16.21 -0.54 -16.57
N GLU A 46 15.94 -1.71 -17.16
CA GLU A 46 15.11 -1.84 -18.38
C GLU A 46 13.68 -1.35 -18.13
N ASN A 47 13.04 -1.83 -17.05
CA ASN A 47 11.69 -1.40 -16.69
C ASN A 47 11.62 0.11 -16.44
N VAL A 48 12.57 0.70 -15.70
CA VAL A 48 12.63 2.16 -15.48
C VAL A 48 12.76 2.90 -16.82
N GLY A 49 13.56 2.37 -17.75
CA GLY A 49 13.67 2.88 -19.13
C GLY A 49 12.32 2.95 -19.85
N GLU A 50 11.51 1.91 -19.75
CA GLU A 50 10.15 1.89 -20.33
C GLU A 50 9.20 2.87 -19.62
N MET A 51 9.22 2.89 -18.28
CA MET A 51 8.38 3.80 -17.48
C MET A 51 8.66 5.27 -17.79
N ILE A 52 9.94 5.65 -17.91
CA ILE A 52 10.30 7.04 -18.24
C ILE A 52 9.92 7.38 -19.68
N LEU A 53 10.00 6.42 -20.62
CA LEU A 53 9.51 6.61 -21.99
C LEU A 53 7.99 6.84 -22.01
N PHE A 54 7.23 6.14 -21.16
CA PHE A 54 5.79 6.36 -21.03
C PHE A 54 5.46 7.78 -20.54
N LEU A 55 6.12 8.27 -19.48
CA LEU A 55 5.89 9.64 -19.00
C LEU A 55 6.24 10.71 -20.04
N LYS A 56 7.35 10.51 -20.76
CA LYS A 56 7.75 11.38 -21.88
C LYS A 56 6.69 11.37 -22.98
N HIS A 57 6.22 10.18 -23.34
CA HIS A 57 5.19 9.99 -24.35
C HIS A 57 3.91 10.76 -24.00
N LEU A 58 3.40 10.63 -22.77
CA LEU A 58 2.22 11.37 -22.31
C LEU A 58 2.41 12.90 -22.36
N GLN A 59 3.59 13.40 -22.00
CA GLN A 59 3.91 14.83 -22.06
C GLN A 59 4.00 15.34 -23.51
N ASP A 60 4.58 14.55 -24.42
CA ASP A 60 4.79 14.91 -25.82
C ASP A 60 3.48 14.97 -26.62
N GLN A 61 2.43 14.29 -26.14
CA GLN A 61 1.08 14.42 -26.68
C GLN A 61 0.46 15.81 -26.43
N GLN A 62 1.00 16.62 -25.51
CA GLN A 62 0.50 17.96 -25.21
C GLN A 62 1.11 19.03 -26.12
N GLN A 63 0.34 20.09 -26.40
CA GLN A 63 0.77 21.20 -27.25
C GLN A 63 0.30 22.56 -26.68
N PRO A 64 1.23 23.43 -26.19
CA PRO A 64 2.67 23.17 -26.02
C PRO A 64 2.94 22.08 -24.96
N PRO A 65 4.07 21.36 -25.03
CA PRO A 65 4.46 20.42 -23.98
C PRO A 65 4.61 21.14 -22.64
N GLY A 66 4.02 20.58 -21.58
CA GLY A 66 3.96 21.19 -20.27
C GLY A 66 3.54 20.16 -19.23
N LEU A 67 2.26 20.19 -18.88
CA LEU A 67 1.66 19.22 -17.97
C LEU A 67 1.52 17.84 -18.62
N VAL A 68 1.35 16.81 -17.79
CA VAL A 68 1.19 15.42 -18.20
C VAL A 68 -0.21 14.94 -17.81
N PRO A 69 -1.05 14.45 -18.74
CA PRO A 69 -2.34 13.88 -18.39
C PRO A 69 -2.19 12.65 -17.50
N ILE A 70 -3.21 12.33 -16.70
CA ILE A 70 -3.17 11.16 -15.81
C ILE A 70 -3.04 9.85 -16.61
N PHE A 71 -3.90 9.72 -17.63
CA PHE A 71 -3.94 8.57 -18.52
C PHE A 71 -3.60 8.98 -19.95
N GLU A 72 -3.31 8.00 -20.79
CA GLU A 72 -3.35 8.19 -22.23
C GLU A 72 -4.80 8.32 -22.71
N TYR A 73 -5.06 9.25 -23.63
CA TYR A 73 -6.40 9.50 -24.15
C TYR A 73 -6.41 9.56 -25.67
N SER A 74 -7.50 9.07 -26.27
CA SER A 74 -7.73 9.21 -27.71
C SER A 74 -8.20 10.62 -28.12
N ASP A 75 -8.86 11.37 -27.22
CA ASP A 75 -9.24 12.77 -27.44
C ASP A 75 -8.61 13.68 -26.37
N PRO A 76 -7.70 14.60 -26.75
CA PRO A 76 -7.08 15.54 -25.82
C PRO A 76 -8.07 16.42 -25.04
N LYS A 77 -9.29 16.64 -25.54
CA LYS A 77 -10.29 17.48 -24.86
C LYS A 77 -10.87 16.86 -23.61
N ASP A 78 -10.82 15.53 -23.52
CA ASP A 78 -11.27 14.76 -22.36
C ASP A 78 -10.12 14.49 -21.39
N ALA A 79 -8.90 14.90 -21.76
CA ALA A 79 -7.75 14.75 -20.90
C ALA A 79 -7.84 15.74 -19.73
N PHE A 80 -7.62 15.23 -18.53
CA PHE A 80 -7.40 16.03 -17.34
C PHE A 80 -6.11 15.62 -16.68
N THR A 81 -5.62 16.52 -15.83
CA THR A 81 -4.47 16.25 -14.98
C THR A 81 -4.69 16.81 -13.59
N THR A 82 -3.87 16.41 -12.63
CA THR A 82 -3.89 16.97 -11.29
C THR A 82 -2.59 17.66 -10.92
N THR A 83 -2.68 18.56 -9.95
CA THR A 83 -1.48 19.14 -9.31
C THR A 83 -0.63 18.03 -8.69
N TYR A 84 -1.26 17.04 -8.03
CA TYR A 84 -0.56 15.85 -7.53
C TYR A 84 0.15 15.06 -8.64
N SER A 85 -0.54 14.71 -9.74
CA SER A 85 0.05 13.86 -10.78
C SER A 85 1.25 14.52 -11.44
N ASN A 86 1.17 15.82 -11.73
CA ASN A 86 2.27 16.57 -12.30
C ASN A 86 3.45 16.73 -11.34
N ALA A 87 3.18 16.87 -10.03
CA ALA A 87 4.25 16.88 -9.04
C ALA A 87 5.02 15.55 -9.03
N MET A 88 4.30 14.43 -9.09
CA MET A 88 4.89 13.09 -9.13
C MET A 88 5.69 12.84 -10.42
N VAL A 89 5.15 13.25 -11.57
CA VAL A 89 5.86 13.12 -12.86
C VAL A 89 7.10 14.02 -12.92
N ALA A 90 7.00 15.26 -12.43
CA ALA A 90 8.16 16.15 -12.36
C ALA A 90 9.25 15.56 -11.45
N LEU A 91 8.87 14.97 -10.31
CA LEU A 91 9.80 14.28 -9.44
C LEU A 91 10.48 13.10 -10.14
N ALA A 92 9.72 12.25 -10.85
CA ALA A 92 10.28 11.15 -11.63
C ALA A 92 11.23 11.65 -12.74
N PHE A 93 10.89 12.72 -13.45
CA PHE A 93 11.78 13.37 -14.41
C PHE A 93 13.08 13.87 -13.77
N VAL A 94 13.02 14.49 -12.59
CA VAL A 94 14.23 14.93 -11.88
C VAL A 94 15.12 13.75 -11.47
N ILE A 95 14.52 12.65 -10.98
CA ILE A 95 15.24 11.44 -10.58
C ILE A 95 16.00 10.83 -11.78
N GLU A 96 15.36 10.79 -12.95
CA GLU A 96 15.95 10.25 -14.18
C GLU A 96 16.78 11.28 -14.97
N GLY A 97 16.95 12.50 -14.46
CA GLY A 97 17.76 13.55 -15.09
C GLY A 97 17.11 14.26 -16.29
N GLU A 98 15.81 14.09 -16.50
CA GLU A 98 14.98 14.76 -17.51
C GLU A 98 14.59 16.20 -17.07
N LEU A 99 15.60 16.99 -16.71
CA LEU A 99 15.41 18.27 -16.02
C LEU A 99 14.59 19.29 -16.81
N GLU A 100 14.73 19.34 -18.14
CA GLU A 100 13.94 20.29 -18.96
C GLU A 100 12.45 19.94 -18.96
N ARG A 101 12.10 18.65 -18.92
CA ARG A 101 10.70 18.20 -18.85
C ARG A 101 10.07 18.51 -17.50
N ALA A 102 10.84 18.35 -16.42
CA ALA A 102 10.41 18.79 -15.10
C ALA A 102 10.18 20.31 -15.06
N ARG A 103 11.08 21.10 -15.67
CA ARG A 103 10.90 22.57 -15.77
C ARG A 103 9.65 22.96 -16.53
N GLN A 104 9.33 22.29 -17.63
CA GLN A 104 8.09 22.55 -18.38
C GLN A 104 6.84 22.42 -17.51
N ILE A 105 6.80 21.44 -16.60
CA ILE A 105 5.74 21.30 -15.60
C ILE A 105 5.78 22.46 -14.61
N PHE A 106 6.93 22.72 -13.97
CA PHE A 106 7.05 23.76 -12.96
C PHE A 106 6.80 25.18 -13.49
N ASP A 107 7.12 25.44 -14.75
CA ASP A 107 6.92 26.74 -15.40
C ASP A 107 5.42 27.07 -15.56
N VAL A 108 4.55 26.06 -15.69
CA VAL A 108 3.10 26.24 -15.66
C VAL A 108 2.68 26.80 -14.30
N PHE A 109 3.11 26.17 -13.20
CA PHE A 109 2.78 26.63 -11.84
C PHE A 109 3.44 27.97 -11.48
N LYS A 110 4.69 28.19 -11.92
CA LYS A 110 5.45 29.43 -11.71
C LYS A 110 4.79 30.65 -12.35
N SER A 111 4.03 30.46 -13.43
CA SER A 111 3.28 31.55 -14.07
C SER A 111 2.20 32.17 -13.17
N ASN A 112 1.91 31.55 -12.01
CA ASN A 112 1.11 32.07 -10.88
C ASN A 112 -0.34 32.47 -11.24
N THR A 113 -0.90 32.00 -12.35
CA THR A 113 -2.21 32.46 -12.84
C THR A 113 -3.41 31.89 -12.10
N HIS A 114 -3.23 30.84 -11.27
CA HIS A 114 -4.34 30.03 -10.73
C HIS A 114 -4.26 29.76 -9.23
N GLN A 115 -3.64 30.67 -8.48
CA GLN A 115 -3.62 30.60 -7.02
C GLN A 115 -4.94 31.09 -6.39
N CYS A 116 -5.20 30.74 -5.12
CA CYS A 116 -6.35 31.23 -4.36
C CYS A 116 -6.21 32.75 -4.09
N VAL A 117 -6.54 33.59 -5.07
CA VAL A 117 -6.46 35.05 -4.94
C VAL A 117 -7.69 35.58 -4.20
N GLY A 118 -7.49 36.45 -3.19
CA GLY A 118 -8.56 36.98 -2.35
C GLY A 118 -9.00 36.07 -1.20
N CYS A 119 -8.33 34.93 -1.02
CA CYS A 119 -8.51 34.04 0.12
C CYS A 119 -7.88 34.65 1.38
N THR A 120 -8.31 34.21 2.57
CA THR A 120 -7.69 34.66 3.82
C THR A 120 -6.19 34.34 3.86
N CYS A 121 -5.82 33.20 3.29
CA CYS A 121 -4.47 32.79 2.98
C CYS A 121 -4.36 32.67 1.46
N GLU A 122 -3.75 33.67 0.83
CA GLU A 122 -3.51 33.63 -0.63
C GLU A 122 -2.40 32.63 -0.96
N GLY A 123 -2.56 31.91 -2.06
CA GLY A 123 -1.65 30.84 -2.49
C GLY A 123 -2.39 29.53 -2.75
N GLY A 124 -1.64 28.44 -2.92
CA GLY A 124 -2.16 27.12 -3.27
C GLY A 124 -2.79 27.07 -4.67
N PHE A 125 -2.77 25.91 -5.31
CA PHE A 125 -3.30 25.68 -6.64
C PHE A 125 -4.50 24.72 -6.58
N GLN A 126 -5.38 24.83 -7.58
CA GLN A 126 -6.51 23.92 -7.72
C GLN A 126 -6.05 22.50 -8.08
N GLN A 127 -6.82 21.51 -7.66
CA GLN A 127 -6.48 20.09 -7.84
C GLN A 127 -6.44 19.66 -9.30
N PHE A 128 -7.42 20.07 -10.10
CA PHE A 128 -7.65 19.58 -11.46
C PHE A 128 -7.41 20.67 -12.51
N LEU A 129 -6.58 20.35 -13.49
CA LEU A 129 -6.14 21.25 -14.56
C LEU A 129 -6.41 20.61 -15.92
N ASN A 130 -6.60 21.47 -16.93
CA ASN A 130 -6.51 21.07 -18.31
C ASN A 130 -5.02 20.94 -18.68
N PRO A 131 -4.53 19.75 -19.11
CA PRO A 131 -3.12 19.53 -19.37
C PRO A 131 -2.58 20.31 -20.58
N GLN A 132 -3.43 20.75 -21.51
CA GLN A 132 -3.01 21.52 -22.70
C GLN A 132 -2.88 23.02 -22.43
N THR A 133 -3.78 23.57 -21.61
CA THR A 133 -3.82 25.01 -21.34
C THR A 133 -3.17 25.39 -20.00
N GLY A 134 -3.07 24.45 -19.06
CA GLY A 134 -2.69 24.71 -17.67
C GLY A 134 -3.79 25.38 -16.84
N GLU A 135 -4.95 25.64 -17.44
CA GLU A 135 -6.07 26.30 -16.79
C GLU A 135 -6.82 25.32 -15.88
N PRO A 136 -7.37 25.77 -14.73
CA PRO A 136 -8.22 24.94 -13.90
C PRO A 136 -9.45 24.44 -14.64
N LEU A 137 -9.80 23.18 -14.42
CA LEU A 137 -11.01 22.62 -15.01
C LEU A 137 -12.25 23.24 -14.36
N ALA A 138 -13.17 23.68 -15.21
CA ALA A 138 -14.54 23.98 -14.84
C ALA A 138 -15.26 22.65 -14.60
N VAL A 139 -15.00 22.04 -13.45
CA VAL A 139 -15.66 20.78 -13.11
C VAL A 139 -17.11 21.08 -12.76
N ASN A 140 -18.01 20.24 -13.29
CA ASN A 140 -19.45 20.29 -13.04
C ASN A 140 -19.76 20.32 -11.52
N ASP A 141 -20.97 20.76 -11.17
CA ASP A 141 -21.34 21.15 -9.80
C ASP A 141 -21.01 20.11 -8.71
N GLU A 142 -20.91 18.81 -9.04
CA GLU A 142 -20.65 17.71 -8.10
C GLU A 142 -19.17 17.37 -7.88
N ALA A 143 -18.25 17.78 -8.76
CA ALA A 143 -16.83 17.47 -8.62
C ALA A 143 -16.07 18.61 -7.91
N ARG A 144 -15.23 18.22 -6.94
CA ARG A 144 -14.40 19.12 -6.11
C ARG A 144 -13.19 19.54 -6.95
N ASN A 145 -12.97 20.84 -7.13
CA ASN A 145 -11.71 21.36 -7.69
C ASN A 145 -11.14 22.37 -6.70
N ASP A 146 -10.87 21.83 -5.53
CA ASP A 146 -10.52 22.58 -4.34
C ASP A 146 -9.05 23.01 -4.42
N PHE A 147 -8.65 23.91 -3.54
CA PHE A 147 -7.27 24.21 -3.24
C PHE A 147 -6.83 23.27 -2.10
N TRP A 148 -6.69 21.98 -2.42
CA TRP A 148 -6.39 20.94 -1.44
C TRP A 148 -4.94 20.95 -1.00
N ILE A 149 -4.71 20.82 0.30
CA ILE A 149 -3.35 20.87 0.87
C ILE A 149 -2.44 19.71 0.40
N GLY A 150 -2.99 18.51 0.17
CA GLY A 150 -2.21 17.32 -0.22
C GLY A 150 -1.54 17.49 -1.59
N ASP A 151 -2.30 17.81 -2.63
CA ASP A 151 -1.78 18.06 -3.98
C ASP A 151 -0.68 19.14 -3.99
N ASN A 152 -0.92 20.23 -3.25
CA ASN A 152 0.02 21.35 -3.15
C ASN A 152 1.27 20.98 -2.34
N ALA A 153 1.16 20.09 -1.35
CA ALA A 153 2.28 19.61 -0.58
C ALA A 153 3.21 18.78 -1.45
N TRP A 154 2.66 17.91 -2.31
CA TRP A 154 3.44 17.16 -3.29
C TRP A 154 4.12 18.07 -4.33
N LEU A 155 3.47 19.15 -4.77
CA LEU A 155 4.13 20.15 -5.62
C LEU A 155 5.33 20.79 -4.91
N LEU A 156 5.18 21.16 -3.64
CA LEU A 156 6.29 21.71 -2.84
C LEU A 156 7.43 20.67 -2.67
N VAL A 157 7.09 19.40 -2.45
CA VAL A 157 8.06 18.29 -2.39
C VAL A 157 8.86 18.19 -3.69
N ALA A 158 8.20 18.16 -4.84
CA ALA A 158 8.85 18.05 -6.15
C ALA A 158 9.77 19.26 -6.44
N LEU A 159 9.33 20.48 -6.13
CA LEU A 159 10.12 21.70 -6.32
C LEU A 159 11.37 21.73 -5.43
N LYS A 160 11.23 21.33 -4.16
CA LYS A 160 12.36 21.21 -3.24
C LYS A 160 13.35 20.15 -3.70
N TYR A 161 12.86 19.01 -4.18
CA TYR A 161 13.70 17.96 -4.73
C TYR A 161 14.46 18.45 -5.98
N TYR A 162 13.78 19.12 -6.92
CA TYR A 162 14.41 19.77 -8.07
C TYR A 162 15.53 20.73 -7.65
N LYS A 163 15.25 21.65 -6.71
CA LYS A 163 16.23 22.60 -6.19
C LYS A 163 17.44 21.88 -5.58
N SER A 164 17.21 20.82 -4.81
CA SER A 164 18.28 20.07 -4.15
C SER A 164 19.20 19.34 -5.14
N VAL A 165 18.67 18.84 -6.25
CA VAL A 165 19.43 18.13 -7.29
C VAL A 165 20.19 19.09 -8.20
N THR A 166 19.59 20.23 -8.53
CA THR A 166 20.11 21.16 -9.56
C THR A 166 20.83 22.38 -8.99
N ASN A 167 20.58 22.72 -7.72
CA ASN A 167 20.95 23.99 -7.09
C ASN A 167 20.44 25.23 -7.87
N ASP A 168 19.37 25.05 -8.63
CA ASP A 168 18.72 26.09 -9.42
C ASP A 168 17.60 26.76 -8.61
N ASN A 169 17.76 28.06 -8.39
CA ASN A 169 16.89 28.87 -7.53
C ASN A 169 15.73 29.52 -8.30
N GLN A 170 15.52 29.19 -9.57
CA GLN A 170 14.51 29.86 -10.39
C GLN A 170 13.06 29.65 -9.91
N TYR A 171 12.83 28.68 -9.02
CA TYR A 171 11.52 28.37 -8.42
C TYR A 171 11.43 28.75 -6.94
N ASP A 172 12.42 29.46 -6.38
CA ASP A 172 12.44 29.84 -4.95
C ASP A 172 11.18 30.61 -4.55
N ALA A 173 10.74 31.56 -5.37
CA ALA A 173 9.52 32.32 -5.10
C ALA A 173 8.26 31.44 -5.06
N LEU A 174 8.22 30.35 -5.83
CA LEU A 174 7.09 29.40 -5.84
C LEU A 174 7.14 28.50 -4.60
N ILE A 175 8.34 28.03 -4.22
CA ILE A 175 8.58 27.29 -2.97
C ILE A 175 8.16 28.14 -1.76
N ASP A 176 8.60 29.39 -1.70
CA ASP A 176 8.27 30.33 -0.62
C ASP A 176 6.77 30.63 -0.57
N SER A 177 6.11 30.77 -1.72
CA SER A 177 4.66 30.99 -1.81
C SER A 177 3.87 29.82 -1.23
N LEU A 178 4.20 28.58 -1.62
CA LEU A 178 3.54 27.37 -1.09
C LEU A 178 3.80 27.20 0.42
N ALA A 179 5.04 27.41 0.87
CA ALA A 179 5.37 27.34 2.30
C ALA A 179 4.60 28.39 3.12
N THR A 180 4.53 29.63 2.62
CA THR A 180 3.76 30.72 3.26
C THR A 180 2.26 30.41 3.29
N TRP A 181 1.73 29.79 2.25
CA TRP A 181 0.32 29.38 2.22
C TRP A 181 0.02 28.35 3.31
N PHE A 182 0.87 27.32 3.47
CA PHE A 182 0.71 26.33 4.55
C PHE A 182 0.86 26.95 5.94
N THR A 183 1.85 27.82 6.17
CA THR A 183 2.01 28.48 7.48
C THR A 183 0.84 29.41 7.78
N CYS A 184 0.27 30.07 6.78
CA CYS A 184 -0.95 30.87 6.97
C CYS A 184 -2.15 29.99 7.36
N LEU A 185 -2.37 28.87 6.67
CA LEU A 185 -3.44 27.92 6.97
C LEU A 185 -3.31 27.35 8.39
N GLU A 186 -2.08 27.03 8.82
CA GLU A 186 -1.77 26.59 10.19
C GLU A 186 -2.11 27.71 11.19
N ASN A 187 -1.64 28.94 10.96
CA ASN A 187 -1.87 30.07 11.85
C ASN A 187 -3.35 30.44 12.07
N ILE A 188 -4.21 30.22 11.06
CA ILE A 188 -5.66 30.44 11.20
C ILE A 188 -6.40 29.23 11.77
N THR A 189 -5.71 28.09 11.95
CA THR A 189 -6.25 26.90 12.61
C THR A 189 -6.21 27.14 14.13
N PRO A 190 -7.33 26.91 14.86
CA PRO A 190 -7.45 27.33 16.26
C PRO A 190 -6.70 26.43 17.26
N ALA A 191 -6.11 25.32 16.81
CA ALA A 191 -5.37 24.35 17.62
C ALA A 191 -4.23 23.76 16.78
N ASP A 192 -3.31 23.02 17.41
CA ASP A 192 -2.21 22.32 16.72
C ASP A 192 -2.76 21.54 15.51
N GLY A 193 -2.19 21.74 14.32
CA GLY A 193 -2.64 21.15 13.05
C GLY A 193 -2.95 22.19 11.96
N ILE A 194 -3.57 21.78 10.86
CA ILE A 194 -3.77 22.63 9.68
C ILE A 194 -5.13 22.38 9.01
N TYR A 195 -5.81 23.45 8.61
CA TYR A 195 -6.99 23.36 7.75
C TYR A 195 -6.64 22.89 6.33
N VAL A 196 -7.58 22.18 5.70
CA VAL A 196 -7.35 21.47 4.43
C VAL A 196 -7.36 22.34 3.17
N GLY A 197 -7.43 23.67 3.33
CA GLY A 197 -7.35 24.66 2.25
C GLY A 197 -8.70 25.32 1.95
N TYR A 198 -9.03 25.47 0.68
CA TYR A 198 -10.23 26.18 0.22
C TYR A 198 -11.03 25.35 -0.77
N ASP A 199 -12.35 25.52 -0.81
CA ASP A 199 -13.17 24.93 -1.85
C ASP A 199 -13.05 25.70 -3.18
N LYS A 200 -13.65 25.17 -4.25
CA LYS A 200 -13.68 25.84 -5.56
C LYS A 200 -14.39 27.21 -5.57
N GLN A 201 -15.12 27.57 -4.51
CA GLN A 201 -15.73 28.88 -4.28
C GLN A 201 -14.91 29.78 -3.34
N TYR A 202 -13.63 29.45 -3.13
CA TYR A 202 -12.70 30.21 -2.31
C TYR A 202 -13.14 30.29 -0.83
N GLN A 203 -13.98 29.37 -0.37
CA GLN A 203 -14.38 29.29 1.03
C GLN A 203 -13.42 28.39 1.81
N LEU A 204 -13.02 28.85 2.99
CA LEU A 204 -12.10 28.10 3.84
C LEU A 204 -12.74 26.78 4.29
N ARG A 205 -12.02 25.70 4.04
CA ARG A 205 -12.38 24.34 4.42
C ARG A 205 -11.79 23.99 5.78
N LYS A 206 -12.65 23.99 6.80
CA LYS A 206 -12.26 23.84 8.22
C LYS A 206 -12.20 22.40 8.70
N GLU A 207 -12.14 21.44 7.78
CA GLU A 207 -11.95 20.04 8.12
C GLU A 207 -10.50 19.73 8.51
N TRP A 208 -10.33 18.58 9.16
CA TRP A 208 -9.04 18.02 9.53
C TRP A 208 -8.89 16.70 8.78
N HIS A 209 -7.76 16.50 8.12
CA HIS A 209 -7.55 15.32 7.27
C HIS A 209 -6.17 14.71 7.52
N PRO A 210 -6.08 13.47 8.07
CA PRO A 210 -4.81 12.83 8.41
C PRO A 210 -3.79 12.82 7.27
N GLU A 211 -4.20 12.43 6.06
CA GLU A 211 -3.35 12.39 4.87
C GLU A 211 -2.74 13.76 4.55
N GLY A 212 -3.57 14.79 4.35
CA GLY A 212 -3.09 16.13 4.06
C GLY A 212 -2.18 16.70 5.17
N HIS A 213 -2.38 16.33 6.44
CA HIS A 213 -1.45 16.70 7.51
C HIS A 213 -0.09 16.01 7.33
N ILE A 214 -0.07 14.72 7.00
CA ILE A 214 1.16 13.96 6.77
C ILE A 214 1.91 14.49 5.53
N ASP A 215 1.20 14.82 4.47
CA ASP A 215 1.77 15.40 3.26
C ASP A 215 2.44 16.75 3.55
N VAL A 216 1.71 17.67 4.21
CA VAL A 216 2.23 19.00 4.55
C VAL A 216 3.38 18.90 5.55
N TYR A 217 3.31 18.00 6.53
CA TYR A 217 4.42 17.74 7.44
C TYR A 217 5.70 17.41 6.66
N GLY A 218 5.62 16.47 5.70
CA GLY A 218 6.76 16.09 4.87
C GLY A 218 7.23 17.23 3.96
N ALA A 219 6.30 17.96 3.36
CA ALA A 219 6.59 19.05 2.44
C ALA A 219 7.33 20.23 3.11
N LEU A 220 7.02 20.54 4.38
CA LEU A 220 7.67 21.62 5.12
C LEU A 220 9.07 21.25 5.67
N HIS A 221 9.45 19.97 5.65
CA HIS A 221 10.71 19.49 6.23
C HIS A 221 11.93 20.22 5.67
N GLY A 222 12.76 20.79 6.55
CA GLY A 222 14.02 21.45 6.18
C GLY A 222 13.92 22.88 5.66
N LEU A 223 12.73 23.51 5.65
CA LEU A 223 12.56 24.93 5.27
C LEU A 223 12.87 25.92 6.40
N GLY A 224 12.85 25.49 7.67
CA GLY A 224 13.15 26.32 8.85
C GLY A 224 12.09 27.37 9.16
N GLY A 225 12.33 28.20 10.19
CA GLY A 225 11.52 29.39 10.48
C GLY A 225 10.04 29.10 10.79
N GLU A 226 9.13 29.85 10.17
CA GLU A 226 7.68 29.64 10.35
C GLU A 226 7.23 28.28 9.80
N ALA A 227 7.86 27.78 8.73
CA ALA A 227 7.55 26.45 8.17
C ALA A 227 7.91 25.32 9.14
N GLU A 228 9.03 25.44 9.87
CA GLU A 228 9.40 24.49 10.93
C GLU A 228 8.41 24.55 12.11
N THR A 229 7.95 25.75 12.49
CA THR A 229 6.94 25.92 13.54
C THR A 229 5.61 25.26 13.15
N ALA A 230 5.16 25.46 11.91
CA ALA A 230 3.95 24.82 11.39
C ALA A 230 4.12 23.29 11.30
N GLN A 231 5.30 22.81 10.87
CA GLN A 231 5.63 21.39 10.86
C GLN A 231 5.52 20.75 12.26
N GLU A 232 6.06 21.41 13.29
CA GLU A 232 5.97 20.94 14.68
C GLU A 232 4.52 20.92 15.20
N SER A 233 3.72 21.93 14.85
CA SER A 233 2.28 22.00 15.17
C SER A 233 1.52 20.81 14.58
N ILE A 234 1.73 20.53 13.29
CA ILE A 234 1.13 19.39 12.59
C ILE A 234 1.59 18.07 13.22
N LEU A 235 2.86 17.92 13.59
CA LEU A 235 3.37 16.71 14.24
C LEU A 235 2.74 16.47 15.62
N ARG A 236 2.53 17.54 16.40
CA ARG A 236 1.82 17.43 17.69
C ARG A 236 0.40 16.93 17.47
N TRP A 237 -0.30 17.45 16.48
CA TRP A 237 -1.63 16.98 16.13
C TRP A 237 -1.64 15.52 15.70
N ILE A 238 -0.76 15.12 14.78
CA ILE A 238 -0.63 13.72 14.32
C ILE A 238 -0.44 12.81 15.55
N ASN A 239 0.42 13.17 16.49
CA ASN A 239 0.65 12.37 17.68
C ASN A 239 -0.52 12.29 18.67
N GLN A 240 -1.35 13.34 18.73
CA GLN A 240 -2.49 13.42 19.66
C GLN A 240 -3.73 12.73 19.10
N GLU A 241 -4.04 12.97 17.82
CA GLU A 241 -5.33 12.63 17.22
C GLU A 241 -5.24 11.44 16.26
N VAL A 242 -4.09 11.23 15.62
CA VAL A 242 -3.95 10.22 14.56
C VAL A 242 -3.13 9.02 15.03
N TRP A 243 -1.98 9.20 15.64
CA TRP A 243 -1.10 8.09 16.01
C TRP A 243 -1.66 7.27 17.19
N VAL A 244 -1.57 5.95 17.09
CA VAL A 244 -1.94 4.99 18.14
C VAL A 244 -0.68 4.25 18.59
N PRO A 245 0.07 4.77 19.58
CA PRO A 245 1.40 4.26 19.91
C PRO A 245 1.44 2.78 20.28
N HIS A 246 0.42 2.28 20.99
CA HIS A 246 0.37 0.88 21.44
C HIS A 246 0.00 -0.10 20.32
N ALA A 247 -0.70 0.38 19.29
CA ALA A 247 -1.04 -0.41 18.11
C ALA A 247 -0.02 -0.24 16.97
N GLY A 248 0.83 0.78 17.04
CA GLY A 248 1.81 1.10 16.01
C GLY A 248 1.17 1.51 14.69
N CYS A 249 0.03 2.21 14.72
CA CYS A 249 -0.73 2.57 13.52
C CYS A 249 -1.41 3.94 13.61
N PHE A 250 -1.98 4.41 12.49
CA PHE A 250 -2.85 5.59 12.48
C PHE A 250 -4.29 5.22 12.79
N ARG A 251 -4.97 6.08 13.56
CA ARG A 251 -6.41 6.06 13.79
C ARG A 251 -7.07 6.33 12.46
N ILE A 252 -7.90 5.38 12.10
CA ILE A 252 -8.89 5.52 11.05
C ILE A 252 -9.97 6.40 11.67
N GLY A 253 -10.08 7.66 11.24
CA GLY A 253 -11.10 8.56 11.77
C GLY A 253 -12.51 7.98 11.61
N ASN A 254 -13.49 8.49 12.36
CA ASN A 254 -14.89 8.04 12.33
C ASN A 254 -15.56 8.08 10.94
N ALA A 255 -14.94 8.74 9.96
CA ALA A 255 -15.45 8.89 8.59
C ALA A 255 -15.27 7.64 7.72
N ASN A 256 -14.32 6.75 8.03
CA ASN A 256 -14.12 5.51 7.28
C ASN A 256 -14.74 4.33 8.05
N LYS A 257 -16.01 4.06 7.77
CA LYS A 257 -16.62 2.74 8.04
C LYS A 257 -15.97 1.60 7.23
N TYR A 258 -15.06 1.95 6.31
CA TYR A 258 -14.52 1.09 5.24
C TYR A 258 -13.05 0.65 5.46
N GLY A 259 -12.51 0.85 6.67
CA GLY A 259 -11.24 0.26 7.11
C GLY A 259 -9.98 1.12 6.93
N VAL A 260 -8.80 0.50 7.13
CA VAL A 260 -7.50 1.19 7.21
C VAL A 260 -7.12 1.81 5.85
N PRO A 261 -6.90 3.14 5.74
CA PRO A 261 -6.39 3.75 4.51
C PRO A 261 -4.90 3.39 4.38
N LEU A 262 -4.60 2.45 3.48
CA LEU A 262 -3.25 1.86 3.35
C LEU A 262 -2.26 2.80 2.65
N ASP A 263 -2.77 3.72 1.86
CA ASP A 263 -2.03 4.83 1.27
C ASP A 263 -1.33 5.69 2.36
N ASN A 264 -2.03 5.97 3.46
CA ASN A 264 -1.47 6.69 4.61
C ASN A 264 -0.35 5.95 5.32
N ILE A 265 -0.28 4.62 5.19
CA ILE A 265 0.76 3.82 5.82
C ILE A 265 2.12 4.08 5.14
N SER A 266 2.14 4.06 3.81
CA SER A 266 3.36 4.10 3.02
C SER A 266 4.06 5.47 3.15
N TRP A 267 3.37 6.56 2.82
CA TRP A 267 3.94 7.90 2.92
C TRP A 267 4.02 8.39 4.36
N GLY A 268 3.18 7.88 5.27
CA GLY A 268 3.32 8.15 6.71
C GLY A 268 4.70 7.80 7.22
N TYR A 269 5.22 6.62 6.87
CA TYR A 269 6.58 6.25 7.18
C TYR A 269 7.62 7.12 6.45
N LEU A 270 7.44 7.38 5.15
CA LEU A 270 8.39 8.17 4.35
C LEU A 270 8.52 9.61 4.87
N SER A 271 7.40 10.20 5.31
CA SER A 271 7.28 11.57 5.80
C SER A 271 7.73 11.70 7.26
N LEU A 272 7.25 10.82 8.15
CA LEU A 272 7.44 10.94 9.61
C LEU A 272 8.63 10.14 10.16
N GLY A 273 9.15 9.18 9.41
CA GLY A 273 10.37 8.43 9.72
C GLY A 273 10.23 7.32 10.78
N ASN A 274 11.39 6.89 11.30
CA ASN A 274 11.56 5.63 12.03
C ASN A 274 10.70 5.45 13.29
N TYR A 275 10.30 6.54 13.96
CA TYR A 275 9.41 6.42 15.12
C TYR A 275 8.07 5.76 14.76
N TYR A 276 7.63 5.92 13.50
CA TYR A 276 6.37 5.39 12.99
C TYR A 276 6.51 4.06 12.27
N GLN A 277 7.71 3.45 12.24
CA GLN A 277 7.98 2.22 11.48
C GLN A 277 7.02 1.05 11.78
N GLY A 278 6.42 1.02 12.98
CA GLY A 278 5.41 0.03 13.34
C GLY A 278 4.24 -0.05 12.34
N ILE A 279 3.96 1.04 11.62
CA ILE A 279 2.89 1.09 10.63
C ILE A 279 3.15 0.16 9.43
N LEU A 280 4.42 -0.04 9.08
CA LEU A 280 4.81 -0.97 8.03
C LEU A 280 4.53 -2.43 8.41
N TYR A 281 4.53 -2.76 9.71
CA TYR A 281 4.12 -4.09 10.17
C TYR A 281 2.61 -4.30 10.01
N LEU A 282 1.80 -3.27 10.30
CA LEU A 282 0.35 -3.33 10.08
C LEU A 282 0.02 -3.54 8.60
N ALA A 283 0.67 -2.82 7.68
CA ALA A 283 0.45 -3.00 6.25
C ALA A 283 0.64 -4.45 5.79
N GLN A 284 1.55 -5.20 6.42
CA GLN A 284 1.75 -6.61 6.08
C GLN A 284 0.56 -7.51 6.41
N THR A 285 -0.19 -7.15 7.45
CA THR A 285 -1.39 -7.88 7.85
C THR A 285 -2.60 -7.50 7.00
N ARG A 286 -2.42 -6.62 6.01
CA ARG A 286 -3.47 -6.05 5.16
C ARG A 286 -3.09 -6.15 3.67
N LEU A 287 -2.31 -7.17 3.32
CA LEU A 287 -1.87 -7.43 1.96
C LEU A 287 -3.00 -7.97 1.08
N ALA A 288 -3.13 -7.44 -0.13
CA ALA A 288 -3.85 -8.09 -1.21
C ALA A 288 -2.90 -9.13 -1.83
N ARG A 289 -2.87 -10.35 -1.30
CA ARG A 289 -2.07 -11.45 -1.89
C ARG A 289 -2.90 -12.29 -2.86
N THR A 290 -2.28 -12.72 -3.95
CA THR A 290 -2.70 -13.87 -4.78
C THR A 290 -3.02 -15.09 -3.93
N GLN A 291 -2.22 -15.33 -2.87
CA GLN A 291 -2.31 -16.51 -2.01
C GLN A 291 -3.15 -16.33 -0.75
N ASP A 292 -3.42 -15.11 -0.30
CA ASP A 292 -4.29 -14.88 0.87
C ASP A 292 -5.77 -15.06 0.53
N ARG A 293 -6.07 -15.23 -0.77
CA ARG A 293 -7.31 -15.86 -1.22
C ARG A 293 -7.28 -17.39 -1.15
N TYR A 294 -6.35 -17.98 -0.43
CA TYR A 294 -6.28 -19.44 -0.23
C TYR A 294 -5.80 -19.78 1.18
N LEU A 295 -5.58 -18.79 2.05
CA LEU A 295 -4.96 -18.99 3.36
C LEU A 295 -5.92 -18.58 4.48
N ILE A 296 -6.48 -19.58 5.14
CA ILE A 296 -7.24 -19.42 6.39
C ILE A 296 -6.27 -19.21 7.55
N GLU A 297 -6.40 -18.11 8.28
CA GLU A 297 -5.73 -17.92 9.58
C GLU A 297 -6.59 -18.53 10.70
N ALA A 298 -6.06 -19.59 11.33
CA ALA A 298 -6.73 -20.22 12.47
C ALA A 298 -6.64 -19.33 13.72
N PHE A 299 -7.77 -18.77 14.16
CA PHE A 299 -7.86 -18.03 15.42
C PHE A 299 -8.42 -18.88 16.56
N ASP A 300 -7.68 -18.89 17.67
CA ASP A 300 -8.07 -19.44 18.96
C ASP A 300 -8.86 -18.39 19.75
N ARG A 301 -10.15 -18.64 19.98
CA ARG A 301 -10.84 -18.06 21.15
C ARG A 301 -11.71 -19.12 21.81
N GLN A 302 -11.36 -19.43 23.04
CA GLN A 302 -12.29 -19.96 24.02
C GLN A 302 -13.46 -18.97 24.15
N VAL A 303 -14.66 -19.36 23.71
CA VAL A 303 -15.87 -18.55 23.85
C VAL A 303 -16.30 -18.66 25.32
N GLU A 304 -15.91 -17.69 26.14
CA GLU A 304 -16.62 -17.46 27.40
C GLU A 304 -18.04 -16.99 27.05
N GLY A 305 -19.04 -17.70 27.57
CA GLY A 305 -20.43 -17.59 27.15
C GLY A 305 -20.99 -16.17 27.22
N GLU A 306 -21.30 -15.60 26.05
CA GLU A 306 -22.23 -14.49 25.95
C GLU A 306 -23.66 -15.03 25.84
N GLY A 307 -24.55 -14.36 26.58
CA GLY A 307 -25.89 -14.83 26.89
C GLY A 307 -26.76 -15.16 25.68
N SER A 308 -27.51 -16.25 25.88
CA SER A 308 -28.67 -16.71 25.12
C SER A 308 -29.47 -15.59 24.44
N ASN A 309 -29.52 -15.63 23.11
CA ASN A 309 -30.74 -15.33 22.36
C ASN A 309 -30.85 -16.29 21.17
N GLU A 310 -32.07 -16.76 20.95
CA GLU A 310 -32.49 -17.88 20.13
C GLU A 310 -31.91 -17.86 18.70
N GLY A 311 -31.11 -18.88 18.37
CA GLY A 311 -30.51 -19.10 17.05
C GLY A 311 -29.42 -20.18 17.04
N ASP A 312 -28.71 -20.37 18.15
CA ASP A 312 -27.60 -21.34 18.29
C ASP A 312 -28.05 -22.77 18.64
N TRP A 313 -29.09 -23.27 17.97
CA TRP A 313 -29.74 -24.55 18.31
C TRP A 313 -28.98 -25.83 17.90
N TYR A 314 -27.63 -25.90 17.94
CA TYR A 314 -26.94 -27.18 17.71
C TYR A 314 -25.64 -27.47 18.49
N TRP A 315 -25.17 -26.62 19.40
CA TRP A 315 -23.97 -26.93 20.20
C TRP A 315 -24.18 -26.54 21.67
N ARG A 316 -24.75 -27.44 22.48
CA ARG A 316 -24.99 -27.21 23.92
C ARG A 316 -23.66 -27.23 24.69
N SER A 317 -23.30 -26.13 25.35
CA SER A 317 -22.22 -26.07 26.35
C SER A 317 -22.73 -25.96 27.79
N ASP A 318 -24.05 -25.96 27.99
CA ASP A 318 -24.71 -25.55 29.23
C ASP A 318 -25.13 -26.71 30.15
N GLN A 319 -24.88 -27.96 29.77
CA GLN A 319 -24.96 -29.12 30.67
C GLN A 319 -23.66 -29.91 30.64
N TRP A 320 -22.63 -29.35 31.27
CA TRP A 320 -21.36 -30.04 31.50
C TRP A 320 -21.48 -30.85 32.79
N ASP A 321 -21.60 -32.17 32.71
CA ASP A 321 -21.29 -33.02 33.85
C ASP A 321 -19.76 -32.98 34.07
N GLN A 322 -19.32 -32.73 35.31
CA GLN A 322 -17.91 -32.44 35.67
C GLN A 322 -16.90 -33.58 35.37
N ASN A 323 -17.33 -34.67 34.73
CA ASN A 323 -16.51 -35.83 34.39
C ASN A 323 -16.11 -35.91 32.91
N ASP A 324 -16.69 -35.10 32.03
CA ASP A 324 -16.28 -35.04 30.61
C ASP A 324 -15.14 -34.04 30.41
N SER A 325 -13.93 -34.55 30.19
CA SER A 325 -12.75 -33.73 29.88
C SER A 325 -12.40 -33.83 28.40
N ILE A 326 -12.59 -32.74 27.67
CA ILE A 326 -12.01 -32.57 26.33
C ILE A 326 -10.68 -31.83 26.51
N GLU A 327 -9.58 -32.49 26.14
CA GLU A 327 -8.27 -31.86 26.04
C GLU A 327 -7.97 -31.61 24.56
N VAL A 328 -8.40 -30.45 24.05
CA VAL A 328 -7.99 -29.97 22.73
C VAL A 328 -6.57 -29.44 22.86
N SER A 329 -5.59 -30.24 22.45
CA SER A 329 -4.21 -29.77 22.28
C SER A 329 -3.97 -29.43 20.81
N LEU A 330 -3.79 -28.15 20.51
CA LEU A 330 -3.51 -27.70 19.15
C LEU A 330 -2.00 -27.80 18.87
N ALA A 331 -1.58 -28.82 18.11
CA ALA A 331 -0.17 -28.97 17.73
C ALA A 331 0.11 -28.15 16.46
N ARG A 332 0.52 -26.88 16.62
CA ARG A 332 0.86 -26.01 15.49
C ARG A 332 2.18 -26.45 14.86
N LYS A 333 2.14 -27.00 13.65
CA LYS A 333 3.35 -27.27 12.86
C LYS A 333 3.43 -26.29 11.69
N GLN A 334 4.16 -25.19 11.89
CA GLN A 334 4.34 -24.19 10.85
C GLN A 334 5.24 -24.76 9.74
N THR A 335 4.69 -24.97 8.56
CA THR A 335 5.47 -25.09 7.33
C THR A 335 5.21 -23.86 6.45
N TYR A 336 6.14 -23.52 5.57
CA TYR A 336 6.14 -22.24 4.82
C TYR A 336 4.95 -22.08 3.83
N LYS A 337 4.00 -23.02 3.80
CA LYS A 337 2.87 -23.06 2.87
C LYS A 337 1.54 -23.58 3.45
N ASN A 338 1.55 -24.33 4.55
CA ASN A 338 0.34 -24.98 5.09
C ASN A 338 0.25 -24.89 6.62
N TYR A 339 -0.98 -24.87 7.15
CA TYR A 339 -1.29 -25.01 8.56
C TYR A 339 -1.89 -26.39 8.85
N ASP A 340 -1.18 -27.23 9.62
CA ASP A 340 -1.74 -28.45 10.20
C ASP A 340 -2.54 -28.08 11.46
N LEU A 341 -3.85 -28.33 11.44
CA LEU A 341 -4.71 -28.29 12.63
C LEU A 341 -4.86 -29.71 13.18
N GLU A 342 -4.10 -30.03 14.22
CA GLU A 342 -4.27 -31.27 14.99
C GLU A 342 -5.17 -31.01 16.20
N VAL A 343 -6.22 -31.82 16.34
CA VAL A 343 -7.20 -31.74 17.41
C VAL A 343 -7.27 -33.09 18.08
N ASN A 344 -6.69 -33.16 19.27
CA ASN A 344 -6.83 -34.30 20.17
C ASN A 344 -8.15 -34.18 20.93
N TYR A 345 -8.89 -35.28 21.07
CA TYR A 345 -10.13 -35.30 21.87
C TYR A 345 -10.36 -36.64 22.54
N SER A 346 -11.11 -36.60 23.64
CA SER A 346 -11.60 -37.76 24.39
C SER A 346 -12.95 -37.40 25.00
N TRP A 347 -13.91 -38.33 25.01
CA TRP A 347 -15.25 -38.11 25.58
C TRP A 347 -15.83 -39.41 26.16
N ASP A 348 -16.74 -39.30 27.12
CA ASP A 348 -17.45 -40.43 27.73
C ASP A 348 -18.93 -40.55 27.28
N GLU A 349 -19.53 -39.49 26.73
CA GLU A 349 -20.96 -39.45 26.38
C GLU A 349 -21.30 -39.56 24.87
N ASN A 350 -22.60 -39.80 24.60
CA ASN A 350 -23.16 -40.14 23.28
C ASN A 350 -23.68 -38.90 22.52
N ASP A 351 -23.53 -38.90 21.19
CA ASP A 351 -24.17 -37.97 20.24
C ASP A 351 -23.88 -36.46 20.43
N ALA A 352 -22.89 -36.11 21.26
CA ALA A 352 -22.44 -34.73 21.40
C ALA A 352 -21.62 -34.30 20.17
N TRP A 353 -21.89 -33.08 19.75
CA TRP A 353 -21.32 -32.39 18.61
C TRP A 353 -20.40 -31.32 19.22
N PHE A 354 -19.14 -31.24 18.78
CA PHE A 354 -18.17 -30.24 19.25
C PHE A 354 -17.67 -29.35 18.12
N LEU A 355 -17.79 -28.03 18.29
CA LEU A 355 -17.18 -27.04 17.43
C LEU A 355 -15.68 -27.02 17.70
N ILE A 356 -14.88 -27.32 16.68
CA ILE A 356 -13.43 -27.46 16.77
C ILE A 356 -12.72 -26.25 16.17
N PHE A 357 -13.35 -25.62 15.18
CA PHE A 357 -12.79 -24.45 14.52
C PHE A 357 -13.92 -23.56 14.04
N ARG A 358 -13.69 -22.24 14.14
CA ARG A 358 -14.60 -21.22 13.65
C ARG A 358 -13.80 -20.05 13.12
N GLU A 359 -14.05 -19.70 11.87
CA GLU A 359 -13.55 -18.48 11.24
C GLU A 359 -14.73 -17.54 10.98
N ARG A 360 -14.58 -16.27 11.35
CA ARG A 360 -15.59 -15.22 11.17
C ARG A 360 -15.01 -14.10 10.31
N ASP A 361 -15.90 -13.25 9.80
CA ASP A 361 -15.55 -12.03 9.07
C ASP A 361 -14.79 -12.33 7.76
N ILE A 362 -15.09 -13.48 7.18
CA ILE A 362 -14.69 -13.82 5.83
C ILE A 362 -15.52 -12.94 4.88
N ASP A 363 -14.95 -12.44 3.79
CA ASP A 363 -15.72 -11.74 2.75
C ASP A 363 -15.40 -12.36 1.39
N LEU A 364 -15.84 -13.61 1.21
CA LEU A 364 -15.64 -14.34 -0.03
C LEU A 364 -16.86 -14.13 -0.94
N ASN A 365 -16.71 -13.22 -1.89
CA ASN A 365 -17.56 -13.18 -3.07
C ASN A 365 -17.22 -14.36 -3.98
N VAL A 366 -18.16 -15.29 -4.13
CA VAL A 366 -17.96 -16.59 -4.79
C VAL A 366 -18.88 -16.75 -5.98
N SER A 367 -18.37 -17.28 -7.10
CA SER A 367 -19.15 -17.57 -8.30
C SER A 367 -19.86 -18.92 -8.22
N ASP A 368 -20.69 -19.21 -9.23
CA ASP A 368 -21.39 -20.48 -9.36
C ASP A 368 -20.48 -21.70 -9.61
N GLN A 369 -19.19 -21.46 -9.84
CA GLN A 369 -18.15 -22.48 -10.00
C GLN A 369 -17.15 -22.50 -8.84
N PHE A 370 -17.47 -21.85 -7.72
CA PHE A 370 -16.65 -21.92 -6.52
C PHE A 370 -16.57 -23.35 -5.95
N LEU A 371 -15.37 -23.76 -5.58
CA LEU A 371 -15.05 -25.07 -5.01
C LEU A 371 -14.35 -24.83 -3.67
N TYR A 372 -14.94 -25.27 -2.58
CA TYR A 372 -14.27 -25.25 -1.28
C TYR A 372 -13.62 -26.61 -1.02
N SER A 373 -12.32 -26.66 -0.73
CA SER A 373 -11.60 -27.92 -0.54
C SER A 373 -10.82 -27.96 0.77
N PHE A 374 -10.75 -29.14 1.37
CA PHE A 374 -9.99 -29.37 2.59
C PHE A 374 -9.54 -30.83 2.67
N ARG A 375 -8.42 -31.09 3.35
CA ARG A 375 -7.97 -32.47 3.63
C ARG A 375 -8.18 -32.81 5.09
N VAL A 376 -8.78 -33.97 5.34
CA VAL A 376 -8.96 -34.53 6.69
C VAL A 376 -8.21 -35.85 6.78
N TYR A 377 -7.48 -36.05 7.86
CA TYR A 377 -6.91 -37.34 8.21
C TYR A 377 -7.94 -38.18 8.96
N GLY A 378 -8.34 -39.30 8.38
CA GLY A 378 -9.13 -40.30 9.06
C GLY A 378 -8.22 -41.24 9.86
N ASP A 379 -8.60 -41.51 11.09
CA ASP A 379 -7.93 -42.48 11.97
C ASP A 379 -8.56 -43.89 11.89
N GLY A 380 -9.58 -44.08 11.03
CA GLY A 380 -10.35 -45.31 10.88
C GLY A 380 -11.47 -45.47 11.92
N SER A 381 -11.75 -44.45 12.73
CA SER A 381 -12.87 -44.43 13.66
C SER A 381 -14.20 -44.14 12.95
N ASN A 382 -15.36 -44.60 13.47
CA ASN A 382 -16.65 -44.10 12.94
C ASN A 382 -17.02 -42.73 13.55
N ASN A 383 -16.04 -41.86 13.74
CA ASN A 383 -16.32 -40.47 14.06
C ASN A 383 -16.90 -39.77 12.84
N ARG A 384 -17.72 -38.76 13.09
CA ARG A 384 -18.28 -37.90 12.06
C ARG A 384 -17.63 -36.54 12.13
N PHE A 385 -17.32 -36.00 10.97
CA PHE A 385 -16.82 -34.66 10.77
C PHE A 385 -17.87 -33.85 10.02
N GLU A 386 -18.10 -32.62 10.44
CA GLU A 386 -19.08 -31.72 9.86
C GLU A 386 -18.43 -30.38 9.53
N VAL A 387 -18.75 -29.85 8.35
CA VAL A 387 -18.40 -28.47 7.97
C VAL A 387 -19.69 -27.70 7.74
N LYS A 388 -19.74 -26.48 8.26
CA LYS A 388 -20.81 -25.51 7.99
C LYS A 388 -20.20 -24.26 7.37
N LEU A 389 -20.75 -23.85 6.24
CA LEU A 389 -20.49 -22.54 5.67
C LEU A 389 -21.69 -21.62 5.90
N TYR A 390 -21.39 -20.38 6.28
CA TYR A 390 -22.36 -19.31 6.51
C TYR A 390 -22.00 -18.14 5.61
N GLY A 391 -23.01 -17.38 5.22
CA GLY A 391 -22.87 -16.19 4.39
C GLY A 391 -23.94 -15.16 4.69
N GLU A 392 -23.88 -14.02 4.00
CA GLU A 392 -24.93 -13.00 4.12
C GLU A 392 -26.16 -13.36 3.28
N PRO A 393 -27.37 -13.19 3.82
CA PRO A 393 -28.59 -13.34 3.05
C PRO A 393 -28.65 -12.26 1.96
N VAL A 394 -29.00 -12.65 0.73
CA VAL A 394 -29.29 -11.69 -0.35
C VAL A 394 -30.72 -11.16 -0.14
N GLY A 395 -30.87 -10.08 0.64
CA GLY A 395 -32.18 -9.46 0.90
C GLY A 395 -32.32 -8.82 2.29
N THR A 396 -33.54 -8.43 2.66
CA THR A 396 -33.85 -7.71 3.91
C THR A 396 -34.14 -8.60 5.12
N ASP A 397 -34.07 -9.94 5.00
CA ASP A 397 -34.24 -10.86 6.14
C ASP A 397 -32.85 -11.16 6.73
N HIS A 398 -32.56 -10.64 7.92
CA HIS A 398 -31.24 -10.68 8.57
C HIS A 398 -30.85 -12.05 9.15
N ARG A 399 -31.34 -13.15 8.59
CA ARG A 399 -30.96 -14.49 9.07
C ARG A 399 -29.68 -14.93 8.38
N ARG A 400 -28.69 -15.34 9.19
CA ARG A 400 -27.48 -15.99 8.66
C ARG A 400 -27.85 -17.40 8.25
N ASP A 401 -27.90 -17.67 6.97
CA ASP A 401 -28.26 -19.00 6.48
C ASP A 401 -27.04 -19.93 6.52
N VAL A 402 -27.29 -21.20 6.85
CA VAL A 402 -26.31 -22.28 6.73
C VAL A 402 -26.42 -22.78 5.30
N PHE A 403 -25.39 -22.57 4.50
CA PHE A 403 -25.46 -22.83 3.07
C PHE A 403 -25.06 -24.25 2.70
N TRP A 404 -24.26 -24.94 3.51
CA TRP A 404 -23.97 -26.36 3.31
C TRP A 404 -23.67 -27.06 4.62
N HIS A 405 -24.03 -28.34 4.64
CA HIS A 405 -23.90 -29.26 5.75
C HIS A 405 -23.66 -30.66 5.18
N ASP A 406 -22.49 -31.23 5.44
CA ASP A 406 -22.25 -32.66 5.20
C ASP A 406 -21.64 -33.32 6.43
N LYS A 407 -21.90 -34.61 6.55
CA LYS A 407 -21.38 -35.48 7.61
C LYS A 407 -20.44 -36.50 6.98
N ILE A 408 -19.15 -36.24 7.14
CA ILE A 408 -18.09 -37.10 6.68
C ILE A 408 -17.82 -38.16 7.74
N ASN A 409 -18.01 -39.44 7.41
CA ASN A 409 -17.54 -40.53 8.27
C ASN A 409 -16.02 -40.66 8.13
N LEU A 410 -15.31 -40.71 9.26
CA LEU A 410 -13.86 -40.87 9.35
C LEU A 410 -13.41 -42.33 9.41
N ASP A 411 -14.23 -43.25 8.88
CA ASP A 411 -14.00 -44.70 8.87
C ASP A 411 -12.90 -45.15 7.88
N PHE A 412 -12.15 -44.18 7.34
CA PHE A 412 -10.99 -44.36 6.50
C PHE A 412 -9.70 -44.08 7.29
N VAL A 413 -8.59 -44.68 6.87
CA VAL A 413 -7.26 -44.41 7.45
C VAL A 413 -6.43 -43.62 6.45
N GLY A 414 -5.88 -42.48 6.88
CA GLY A 414 -5.04 -41.62 6.04
C GLY A 414 -5.73 -40.32 5.63
N TRP A 415 -5.01 -39.53 4.83
CA TRP A 415 -5.53 -38.27 4.29
C TRP A 415 -6.58 -38.50 3.21
N LYS A 416 -7.69 -37.77 3.30
CA LYS A 416 -8.71 -37.69 2.26
C LYS A 416 -9.08 -36.25 1.99
N GLU A 417 -9.12 -35.90 0.72
CA GLU A 417 -9.55 -34.60 0.25
C GLU A 417 -11.07 -34.59 0.05
N PHE A 418 -11.69 -33.50 0.45
CA PHE A 418 -13.09 -33.21 0.25
C PHE A 418 -13.18 -31.90 -0.53
N THR A 419 -14.03 -31.88 -1.55
CA THR A 419 -14.30 -30.70 -2.38
C THR A 419 -15.81 -30.49 -2.42
N ILE A 420 -16.24 -29.30 -2.05
CA ILE A 420 -17.63 -28.88 -2.02
C ILE A 420 -17.85 -27.87 -3.16
N PRO A 421 -18.61 -28.23 -4.20
CA PRO A 421 -18.92 -27.33 -5.30
C PRO A 421 -20.02 -26.34 -4.94
N TYR A 422 -20.03 -25.18 -5.59
CA TYR A 422 -20.92 -24.08 -5.22
C TYR A 422 -22.40 -24.45 -5.33
N GLY A 423 -22.75 -25.23 -6.36
CA GLY A 423 -24.11 -25.69 -6.58
C GLY A 423 -24.65 -26.61 -5.47
N GLU A 424 -23.80 -27.10 -4.57
CA GLU A 424 -24.21 -27.84 -3.37
C GLU A 424 -24.46 -26.93 -2.16
N PHE A 425 -24.01 -25.67 -2.19
CA PHE A 425 -24.39 -24.66 -1.21
C PHE A 425 -25.83 -24.18 -1.47
N SER A 426 -26.83 -25.03 -1.22
CA SER A 426 -28.22 -24.60 -1.24
C SER A 426 -28.66 -24.15 0.14
N ASP A 427 -29.25 -22.96 0.24
CA ASP A 427 -30.14 -22.65 1.36
C ASP A 427 -31.14 -23.80 1.54
N PHE A 428 -31.49 -24.13 2.78
CA PHE A 428 -32.26 -25.33 3.17
C PHE A 428 -33.67 -25.41 2.56
N SER A 429 -34.05 -24.44 1.71
CA SER A 429 -35.27 -24.41 0.92
C SER A 429 -35.04 -25.05 -0.47
N PRO A 430 -35.52 -26.28 -0.71
CA PRO A 430 -35.36 -26.98 -1.99
C PRO A 430 -35.95 -26.26 -3.19
N ASP A 431 -36.77 -25.22 -2.94
CA ASP A 431 -37.60 -24.55 -3.95
C ASP A 431 -37.06 -23.16 -4.34
N ASN A 432 -36.07 -22.59 -3.64
CA ASN A 432 -35.50 -21.27 -3.95
C ASN A 432 -33.97 -21.32 -4.06
N LYS A 433 -33.47 -21.44 -5.29
CA LYS A 433 -32.06 -21.24 -5.63
C LYS A 433 -31.77 -19.74 -5.78
N GLU A 434 -31.88 -18.99 -4.69
CA GLU A 434 -31.30 -17.64 -4.67
C GLU A 434 -29.76 -17.76 -4.73
N PRO A 435 -29.06 -16.86 -5.44
CA PRO A 435 -27.60 -16.83 -5.39
C PRO A 435 -27.14 -16.56 -3.95
N LEU A 436 -26.05 -17.20 -3.53
CA LEU A 436 -25.44 -16.95 -2.24
C LEU A 436 -24.91 -15.53 -2.17
N GLY A 437 -25.09 -14.88 -1.03
CA GLY A 437 -24.26 -13.74 -0.68
C GLY A 437 -22.83 -14.18 -0.33
N PRO A 438 -21.94 -13.24 0.03
CA PRO A 438 -20.58 -13.54 0.44
C PRO A 438 -20.56 -14.58 1.57
N ILE A 439 -19.64 -15.55 1.52
CA ILE A 439 -19.38 -16.46 2.63
C ILE A 439 -18.70 -15.65 3.74
N THR A 440 -19.31 -15.63 4.92
CA THR A 440 -18.87 -14.81 6.07
C THR A 440 -18.36 -15.59 7.26
N ARG A 441 -18.61 -16.90 7.31
CA ARG A 441 -18.12 -17.74 8.41
C ARG A 441 -18.02 -19.21 7.99
N ILE A 442 -17.01 -19.89 8.52
CA ILE A 442 -16.78 -21.32 8.36
C ILE A 442 -16.65 -21.97 9.73
N GLU A 443 -17.33 -23.10 9.93
CA GLU A 443 -17.26 -23.86 11.17
C GLU A 443 -16.96 -25.33 10.88
N PHE A 444 -16.02 -25.92 11.62
CA PHE A 444 -15.74 -27.35 11.60
C PHE A 444 -16.09 -27.97 12.94
N ALA A 445 -16.67 -29.17 12.88
CA ALA A 445 -17.10 -29.89 14.07
C ALA A 445 -16.93 -31.40 13.95
N VAL A 446 -16.84 -32.07 15.10
CA VAL A 446 -16.77 -33.55 15.17
C VAL A 446 -17.84 -34.09 16.11
N ASN A 447 -18.31 -35.29 15.81
CA ASN A 447 -19.25 -36.06 16.61
C ASN A 447 -18.85 -37.53 16.70
N ASN A 448 -19.11 -38.14 17.85
CA ASN A 448 -19.03 -39.59 18.01
C ASN A 448 -20.32 -40.26 17.55
N SER A 449 -20.26 -41.03 16.46
CA SER A 449 -21.43 -41.84 16.09
C SER A 449 -21.39 -43.27 16.62
N THR A 450 -20.30 -43.70 17.27
CA THR A 450 -20.10 -45.11 17.65
C THR A 450 -20.75 -45.52 18.96
N HIS A 451 -21.22 -44.57 19.78
CA HIS A 451 -21.68 -44.80 21.15
C HIS A 451 -20.65 -45.54 22.04
N LYS A 452 -19.36 -45.44 21.72
CA LYS A 452 -18.25 -46.00 22.49
C LYS A 452 -17.31 -44.89 22.94
N LYS A 453 -16.77 -45.00 24.16
CA LYS A 453 -15.71 -44.11 24.65
C LYS A 453 -14.59 -44.05 23.62
N VAL A 454 -14.27 -42.84 23.18
CA VAL A 454 -13.11 -42.56 22.32
C VAL A 454 -12.05 -41.93 23.20
N THR A 455 -10.86 -42.51 23.20
CA THR A 455 -9.70 -41.99 23.94
C THR A 455 -8.55 -41.79 22.97
N ASN A 456 -7.93 -40.61 23.00
CA ASN A 456 -6.78 -40.24 22.17
C ASN A 456 -7.06 -40.28 20.66
N SER A 457 -8.26 -39.89 20.21
CA SER A 457 -8.47 -39.68 18.78
C SER A 457 -7.86 -38.35 18.37
N VAL A 458 -7.29 -38.36 17.17
CA VAL A 458 -6.63 -37.21 16.57
C VAL A 458 -7.36 -36.90 15.27
N LEU A 459 -8.03 -35.75 15.21
CA LEU A 459 -8.45 -35.18 13.94
C LEU A 459 -7.32 -34.29 13.44
N GLN A 460 -6.83 -34.55 12.23
CA GLN A 460 -5.95 -33.60 11.54
C GLN A 460 -6.68 -33.02 10.34
N ILE A 461 -6.72 -31.69 10.27
CA ILE A 461 -7.12 -30.95 9.08
C ILE A 461 -5.86 -30.25 8.56
N ASP A 462 -5.53 -30.47 7.30
CA ASP A 462 -4.44 -29.77 6.61
C ASP A 462 -4.98 -29.23 5.29
N GLU A 463 -4.31 -28.21 4.75
CA GLU A 463 -4.59 -27.59 3.46
C GLU A 463 -6.09 -27.29 3.34
N ILE A 464 -6.55 -26.18 3.92
CA ILE A 464 -7.87 -25.65 3.58
C ILE A 464 -7.67 -24.62 2.49
N TRP A 465 -8.30 -24.82 1.34
CA TRP A 465 -8.23 -23.89 0.23
C TRP A 465 -9.58 -23.81 -0.47
N TYR A 466 -9.77 -22.81 -1.30
CA TYR A 466 -10.91 -22.78 -2.21
C TYR A 466 -10.42 -22.48 -3.61
N ARG A 467 -11.22 -22.73 -4.63
CA ARG A 467 -10.93 -22.36 -6.01
C ARG A 467 -12.22 -21.84 -6.61
N ASP A 468 -12.21 -20.61 -7.08
CA ASP A 468 -13.31 -20.12 -7.89
C ASP A 468 -12.98 -20.34 -9.37
N GLU A 469 -13.52 -21.40 -9.98
CA GLU A 469 -13.23 -21.74 -11.38
C GLU A 469 -13.96 -20.82 -12.38
N GLY A 470 -14.99 -20.09 -11.92
CA GLY A 470 -15.84 -19.24 -12.77
C GLY A 470 -15.40 -17.78 -12.76
N HIS A 471 -14.61 -17.41 -11.75
CA HIS A 471 -13.95 -16.12 -11.66
C HIS A 471 -12.44 -16.33 -11.82
N GLU A 472 -11.91 -16.19 -13.05
CA GLU A 472 -10.46 -16.02 -13.32
C GLU A 472 -9.95 -14.67 -12.76
N TYR A 473 -10.29 -14.34 -11.52
CA TYR A 473 -9.92 -13.09 -10.86
C TYR A 473 -8.65 -13.24 -10.04
N LEU A 474 -7.75 -14.14 -10.43
CA LEU A 474 -6.39 -14.12 -9.93
C LEU A 474 -5.74 -12.83 -10.48
N MET A 475 -5.62 -11.82 -9.63
CA MET A 475 -4.63 -10.78 -9.90
C MET A 475 -3.30 -11.50 -10.06
N PRO A 476 -2.54 -11.32 -11.14
CA PRO A 476 -1.30 -12.07 -11.35
C PRO A 476 -0.18 -11.68 -10.37
N VAL A 477 -0.49 -10.82 -9.38
CA VAL A 477 0.47 -10.10 -8.55
C VAL A 477 -0.03 -9.93 -7.13
N ASP A 478 0.92 -9.82 -6.21
CA ASP A 478 0.68 -9.38 -4.83
C ASP A 478 0.92 -7.87 -4.67
N GLY A 479 0.14 -7.25 -3.79
CA GLY A 479 0.45 -5.91 -3.28
C GLY A 479 -0.56 -5.43 -2.26
N PHE A 480 -0.98 -4.17 -2.38
CA PHE A 480 -1.79 -3.49 -1.37
C PHE A 480 -3.06 -2.94 -2.01
N ALA A 481 -4.17 -2.98 -1.28
CA ALA A 481 -5.39 -2.27 -1.65
C ALA A 481 -5.30 -0.79 -1.24
N ALA A 482 -6.17 0.07 -1.76
CA ALA A 482 -6.29 1.44 -1.26
C ALA A 482 -6.98 1.45 0.12
N PHE A 483 -8.03 0.63 0.26
CA PHE A 483 -8.79 0.45 1.48
C PHE A 483 -8.96 -1.04 1.82
N GLU A 484 -9.12 -1.33 3.10
CA GLU A 484 -9.37 -2.69 3.60
C GLU A 484 -10.68 -3.29 3.04
N SER A 485 -11.69 -2.48 2.73
CA SER A 485 -12.93 -2.96 2.09
C SER A 485 -12.77 -3.30 0.59
N GLU A 486 -11.60 -3.06 0.01
CA GLU A 486 -11.36 -3.19 -1.43
C GLU A 486 -10.30 -4.26 -1.74
N LEU A 487 -10.27 -5.37 -1.00
CA LEU A 487 -9.27 -6.45 -1.21
C LEU A 487 -9.31 -7.08 -2.62
N ASN A 488 -10.37 -6.83 -3.39
CA ASN A 488 -10.52 -7.25 -4.77
C ASN A 488 -9.92 -6.25 -5.78
N TRP A 489 -9.29 -5.18 -5.31
CA TRP A 489 -8.64 -4.12 -6.08
C TRP A 489 -7.20 -3.96 -5.61
N LEU A 490 -6.24 -4.25 -6.48
CA LEU A 490 -4.85 -3.92 -6.22
C LEU A 490 -4.63 -2.46 -6.56
N TYR A 491 -4.19 -1.69 -5.58
CA TYR A 491 -3.72 -0.33 -5.75
C TYR A 491 -2.22 -0.35 -6.05
N VAL A 492 -1.89 -0.18 -7.33
CA VAL A 492 -0.51 -0.34 -7.85
C VAL A 492 0.37 0.79 -7.36
N GLU A 493 -0.17 2.01 -7.36
CA GLU A 493 0.49 3.18 -6.78
C GLU A 493 0.84 2.94 -5.30
N GLY A 494 -0.13 2.55 -4.47
CA GLY A 494 0.11 2.21 -3.06
C GLY A 494 1.13 1.09 -2.87
N THR A 495 1.17 0.13 -3.79
CA THR A 495 2.18 -0.94 -3.78
C THR A 495 3.59 -0.41 -4.05
N ALA A 496 3.75 0.52 -5.01
CA ALA A 496 5.02 1.18 -5.28
C ALA A 496 5.46 2.12 -4.14
N GLN A 497 4.51 2.81 -3.50
CA GLN A 497 4.78 3.59 -2.29
C GLN A 497 5.28 2.69 -1.14
N MET A 498 4.63 1.54 -0.91
CA MET A 498 5.07 0.56 0.09
C MET A 498 6.45 -0.01 -0.23
N ALA A 499 6.74 -0.31 -1.49
CA ALA A 499 8.07 -0.73 -1.90
C ALA A 499 9.12 0.34 -1.55
N THR A 500 8.83 1.62 -1.82
CA THR A 500 9.68 2.76 -1.44
C THR A 500 9.89 2.81 0.08
N ALA A 501 8.83 2.66 0.87
CA ALA A 501 8.91 2.63 2.32
C ALA A 501 9.77 1.47 2.84
N TYR A 502 9.64 0.26 2.26
CA TYR A 502 10.48 -0.88 2.62
C TYR A 502 11.95 -0.65 2.29
N TYR A 503 12.26 -0.02 1.16
CA TYR A 503 13.63 0.38 0.84
C TYR A 503 14.18 1.32 1.92
N MET A 504 13.42 2.37 2.26
CA MET A 504 13.81 3.34 3.30
C MET A 504 13.90 2.75 4.70
N ALA A 505 13.23 1.62 4.95
CA ALA A 505 13.31 0.86 6.19
C ALA A 505 14.41 -0.21 6.20
N GLU A 506 15.26 -0.24 5.15
CA GLU A 506 16.30 -1.25 4.94
C GLU A 506 15.75 -2.70 4.86
N GLN A 507 14.47 -2.85 4.49
CA GLN A 507 13.79 -4.14 4.33
C GLN A 507 13.89 -4.62 2.87
N MET A 508 15.13 -4.80 2.40
CA MET A 508 15.45 -5.04 0.98
C MET A 508 14.73 -6.23 0.36
N ASN A 509 14.55 -7.33 1.11
CA ASN A 509 13.83 -8.51 0.62
C ASN A 509 12.37 -8.19 0.26
N ARG A 510 11.74 -7.26 1.00
CA ARG A 510 10.34 -6.86 0.75
C ARG A 510 10.25 -5.86 -0.40
N TRP A 511 11.17 -4.89 -0.43
CA TRP A 511 11.29 -4.01 -1.58
C TRP A 511 11.46 -4.83 -2.87
N GLU A 512 12.41 -5.75 -2.91
CA GLU A 512 12.67 -6.60 -4.07
C GLU A 512 11.45 -7.45 -4.44
N TYR A 513 10.75 -8.00 -3.44
CA TYR A 513 9.51 -8.73 -3.66
C TYR A 513 8.48 -7.87 -4.41
N TYR A 514 8.09 -6.72 -3.85
CA TYR A 514 7.04 -5.89 -4.45
C TYR A 514 7.47 -5.23 -5.76
N MET A 515 8.76 -4.92 -5.94
CA MET A 515 9.25 -4.44 -7.24
C MET A 515 9.13 -5.52 -8.32
N ASN A 516 9.37 -6.79 -7.99
CA ASN A 516 9.13 -7.90 -8.91
C ASN A 516 7.64 -8.12 -9.19
N GLU A 517 6.77 -7.95 -8.19
CA GLU A 517 5.31 -8.00 -8.40
C GLU A 517 4.83 -6.89 -9.34
N LEU A 518 5.26 -5.64 -9.11
CA LEU A 518 4.96 -4.51 -9.98
C LEU A 518 5.44 -4.74 -11.42
N GLY A 519 6.62 -5.36 -11.60
CA GLY A 519 7.16 -5.67 -12.92
C GLY A 519 6.27 -6.61 -13.76
N LYS A 520 5.41 -7.43 -13.13
CA LYS A 520 4.49 -8.35 -13.83
C LYS A 520 3.26 -7.65 -14.41
N VAL A 521 3.00 -6.41 -14.01
CA VAL A 521 1.79 -5.64 -14.38
C VAL A 521 2.11 -4.36 -15.15
N ILE A 522 3.32 -4.29 -15.67
CA ILE A 522 3.68 -3.32 -16.69
C ILE A 522 2.81 -3.61 -17.93
N THR A 523 2.06 -2.61 -18.36
CA THR A 523 1.17 -2.70 -19.52
C THR A 523 1.62 -1.74 -20.61
N PRO A 524 1.51 -2.12 -21.89
CA PRO A 524 1.78 -1.21 -22.99
C PRO A 524 0.75 -0.08 -23.01
N ALA A 525 1.19 1.11 -23.43
CA ALA A 525 0.35 2.21 -23.87
C ALA A 525 -0.58 1.75 -25.01
N PHE A 526 -1.71 2.45 -25.22
CA PHE A 526 -2.70 2.12 -26.25
C PHE A 526 -2.10 2.10 -27.65
N ASP A 527 -1.15 3.00 -27.93
CA ASP A 527 -0.45 3.04 -29.22
C ASP A 527 0.74 2.07 -29.32
N GLY A 528 1.08 1.39 -28.22
CA GLY A 528 2.18 0.43 -28.12
C GLY A 528 3.59 1.03 -28.16
N GLN A 529 3.74 2.37 -28.06
CA GLN A 529 5.05 3.03 -28.16
C GLN A 529 5.83 3.08 -26.84
N ALA A 530 5.16 2.88 -25.71
CA ALA A 530 5.75 2.86 -24.38
C ALA A 530 4.99 1.89 -23.47
N SER A 531 5.53 1.62 -22.28
CA SER A 531 4.84 0.83 -21.26
C SER A 531 4.88 1.53 -19.90
N GLY A 532 3.75 1.48 -19.19
CA GLY A 532 3.60 2.10 -17.87
C GLY A 532 2.98 1.13 -16.88
N LEU A 533 2.66 1.63 -15.69
CA LEU A 533 1.89 0.89 -14.71
C LEU A 533 0.47 1.43 -14.64
N PRO A 534 -0.57 0.58 -14.57
CA PRO A 534 -1.92 1.03 -14.30
C PRO A 534 -2.05 1.53 -12.86
N ASN A 535 -3.08 2.35 -12.59
CA ASN A 535 -3.34 2.80 -11.22
C ASN A 535 -3.93 1.66 -10.35
N PHE A 536 -4.88 0.90 -10.92
CA PHE A 536 -5.53 -0.21 -10.25
C PHE A 536 -5.56 -1.45 -11.13
N ILE A 537 -5.56 -2.61 -10.48
CA ILE A 537 -5.81 -3.90 -11.14
C ILE A 537 -6.95 -4.56 -10.39
N THR A 538 -8.01 -4.86 -11.12
CA THR A 538 -9.13 -5.64 -10.59
C THR A 538 -9.14 -7.00 -11.26
N GLY A 539 -9.65 -8.00 -10.56
CA GLY A 539 -10.01 -9.25 -11.22
C GLY A 539 -11.04 -8.94 -12.30
N GLY A 540 -10.66 -9.08 -13.58
CA GLY A 540 -11.56 -8.94 -14.72
C GLY A 540 -11.13 -7.92 -15.78
N ILE A 541 -10.20 -7.02 -15.47
CA ILE A 541 -9.65 -6.12 -16.48
C ILE A 541 -8.48 -6.83 -17.18
N GLN A 542 -8.69 -7.25 -18.43
CA GLN A 542 -7.66 -7.97 -19.20
C GLN A 542 -6.46 -7.08 -19.59
N GLN A 543 -6.64 -5.76 -19.69
CA GLN A 543 -5.58 -4.80 -20.04
C GLN A 543 -5.84 -3.45 -19.35
N PRO A 544 -5.38 -3.25 -18.12
CA PRO A 544 -5.57 -1.98 -17.42
C PRO A 544 -4.69 -0.88 -18.06
N THR A 545 -5.27 0.30 -18.26
CA THR A 545 -4.58 1.45 -18.87
C THR A 545 -3.47 1.95 -17.97
N PRO A 546 -2.23 2.11 -18.48
CA PRO A 546 -1.15 2.69 -17.70
C PRO A 546 -1.44 4.15 -17.33
N GLU A 547 -0.91 4.57 -16.19
CA GLU A 547 -1.22 5.82 -15.50
C GLU A 547 0.06 6.48 -14.98
N ALA A 548 0.10 7.81 -15.01
CA ALA A 548 1.30 8.60 -14.77
C ALA A 548 1.84 8.50 -13.33
N VAL A 549 0.98 8.48 -12.31
CA VAL A 549 1.33 8.48 -10.89
C VAL A 549 1.89 7.14 -10.44
N ALA A 550 1.21 6.02 -10.74
CA ALA A 550 1.70 4.68 -10.42
C ALA A 550 3.07 4.42 -11.09
N THR A 551 3.21 4.86 -12.34
CA THR A 551 4.48 4.83 -13.09
C THR A 551 5.57 5.67 -12.38
N SER A 552 5.23 6.88 -11.93
CA SER A 552 6.17 7.76 -11.23
C SER A 552 6.64 7.15 -9.90
N TRP A 553 5.74 6.56 -9.12
CA TRP A 553 6.08 5.88 -7.87
C TRP A 553 6.98 4.67 -8.07
N TYR A 554 6.81 3.92 -9.16
CA TYR A 554 7.73 2.84 -9.50
C TYR A 554 9.15 3.35 -9.77
N ILE A 555 9.29 4.45 -10.52
CA ILE A 555 10.59 5.09 -10.77
C ILE A 555 11.24 5.53 -9.44
N ILE A 556 10.46 6.14 -8.54
CA ILE A 556 10.92 6.53 -7.19
C ILE A 556 11.40 5.32 -6.40
N ALA A 557 10.60 4.25 -6.36
CA ALA A 557 10.91 3.01 -5.64
C ALA A 557 12.15 2.29 -6.20
N ALA A 558 12.27 2.22 -7.52
CA ALA A 558 13.39 1.58 -8.22
C ALA A 558 14.72 2.31 -7.99
N ASN A 559 14.66 3.63 -7.79
CA ASN A 559 15.82 4.45 -7.49
C ASN A 559 16.11 4.56 -5.99
N GLY A 560 15.27 4.01 -5.11
CA GLY A 560 15.46 4.08 -3.67
C GLY A 560 15.48 5.53 -3.17
N VAL A 561 14.55 6.36 -3.66
CA VAL A 561 14.45 7.77 -3.29
C VAL A 561 13.33 7.96 -2.28
N ASN A 562 13.60 8.63 -1.16
CA ASN A 562 12.54 9.18 -0.33
C ASN A 562 12.21 10.59 -0.83
N PRO A 563 11.01 10.84 -1.36
CA PRO A 563 10.66 12.15 -1.93
C PRO A 563 10.70 13.29 -0.90
N PHE A 564 10.41 13.01 0.37
CA PHE A 564 10.37 14.03 1.42
C PHE A 564 11.75 14.46 1.93
N ASN A 565 12.78 13.65 1.68
CA ASN A 565 14.15 13.97 2.04
C ASN A 565 14.84 14.68 0.88
N SER A 566 15.63 15.71 1.19
CA SER A 566 16.65 16.12 0.23
C SER A 566 17.56 14.91 -0.04
N PRO A 567 17.94 14.65 -1.30
CA PRO A 567 18.96 13.67 -1.60
C PRO A 567 20.17 14.02 -0.72
N PRO A 568 20.79 13.02 -0.07
CA PRO A 568 21.92 13.29 0.80
C PRO A 568 22.96 14.07 -0.03
N SER A 569 23.48 15.17 0.54
CA SER A 569 24.43 16.09 -0.12
C SER A 569 25.68 15.38 -0.67
N GLU A 570 25.92 14.16 -0.20
CA GLU A 570 26.72 13.15 -0.83
C GLU A 570 25.75 12.01 -1.16
N ARG A 571 25.55 11.65 -2.44
CA ARG A 571 25.07 10.29 -2.74
C ARG A 571 25.99 9.40 -1.92
N CYS A 572 25.47 8.70 -0.90
CA CYS A 572 26.23 7.68 -0.21
C CYS A 572 26.75 6.74 -1.28
N THR A 573 28.01 6.93 -1.69
CA THR A 573 28.78 5.93 -2.39
C THR A 573 28.89 4.81 -1.36
N TRP A 574 27.93 3.89 -1.40
CA TRP A 574 27.96 2.70 -0.59
C TRP A 574 29.31 2.03 -0.83
N VAL A 575 30.15 2.09 0.20
CA VAL A 575 31.33 1.30 0.49
C VAL A 575 32.32 1.12 -0.67
N ASN A 576 33.48 1.77 -0.54
CA ASN A 576 34.73 1.35 -1.19
C ASN A 576 35.02 -0.13 -0.85
N TYR A 577 34.53 -1.07 -1.67
CA TYR A 577 35.11 -2.40 -1.77
C TYR A 577 36.19 -2.39 -2.85
N MET A 578 37.37 -2.87 -2.47
CA MET A 578 38.59 -2.88 -3.26
C MET A 578 38.38 -3.46 -4.67
N PRO A 579 39.12 -2.97 -5.69
CA PRO A 579 39.12 -3.60 -7.01
C PRO A 579 39.76 -4.99 -6.93
N LEU A 580 38.97 -6.03 -7.22
CA LEU A 580 39.52 -7.33 -7.58
C LEU A 580 40.16 -7.21 -8.98
N SER A 581 41.49 -7.13 -8.98
CA SER A 581 42.28 -7.28 -10.20
C SER A 581 42.08 -8.69 -10.76
N VAL A 582 41.29 -8.83 -11.83
CA VAL A 582 41.27 -10.05 -12.63
C VAL A 582 42.56 -10.11 -13.43
N LYS A 583 43.51 -10.94 -12.99
CA LYS A 583 44.61 -11.38 -13.84
C LYS A 583 44.04 -12.33 -14.89
N ILE A 584 43.85 -11.83 -16.10
CA ILE A 584 43.73 -12.69 -17.28
C ILE A 584 45.10 -13.33 -17.47
N LYS A 585 45.19 -14.65 -17.30
CA LYS A 585 46.34 -15.43 -17.78
C LYS A 585 46.27 -15.44 -19.31
N SER A 586 47.36 -15.00 -19.92
CA SER A 586 47.66 -15.13 -21.35
C SER A 586 47.53 -16.57 -21.85
#